data_AF-A0A0Q6M085-F1
#
_entry.id   AF-A0A0Q6M085-F1
#
_cell.length_a   1.000
_cell.length_b   1.000
_cell.length_c   1.000
_cell.angle_alpha   90.00
_cell.angle_beta   90.00
_cell.angle_gamma   90.00
#
_symmetry.space_group_name_H-M   'P 1'
#
loop_
_entity.id
_entity.type
_entity.pdbx_description
1 polymer ?
#
loop_
_entity_poly.entity_id
_entity_poly.type
_entity_poly.pdbx_seq_one_letter_code
_entity_poly.pdbx_strand_id
1 'polypeptide(L)'
;MSNQVFANMMEVSCKAAAGKSICAFPDVCFTPPLTPATPPGVPIPYPNTGMASDCTDGSTTIQISGKEVMLKNKSYFKTSTGDEAGSAPKKGVVTSQIKGKVYFTMWSMDVKVEGENVVRHLDLTTHNHASQGPNTTPWPHIDEMTMAAGGGNCKGDVDREKSACEEYAPYKDTDVCADAGLSGNVIQSGADAQAAGFATPKAWADDKSKKSAANKCLAARRCRLVPYNSKKDGVSGCCPAQTADHLVPKASFFVKGYEDGVKLPDWQNYDDSKAPCMCAEGGSNTAGSHGLRHSHHKANGPGKGVYHPFEAEVTLAAAGAAEVFKGSGCSQSCIEDQLRQGHKGMGSQDRDVKHSPSGSTMSNQDISSRAQAYQPEVVLR
;
A
#
# COMPACT_ATOMS: atom_id res chain seq x y z
N MET A 1 -1.91 20.83 -4.14
CA MET A 1 -1.30 19.72 -4.91
C MET A 1 -0.47 18.93 -3.91
N SER A 2 -0.26 17.63 -4.14
CA SER A 2 0.83 16.96 -3.43
C SER A 2 2.15 17.47 -4.01
N ASN A 3 3.13 17.69 -3.15
CA ASN A 3 4.43 18.24 -3.50
C ASN A 3 5.50 17.16 -3.66
N GLN A 4 5.16 15.89 -3.41
CA GLN A 4 6.00 14.71 -3.67
C GLN A 4 7.38 14.75 -2.97
N VAL A 5 7.51 15.49 -1.87
CA VAL A 5 8.72 15.53 -1.04
C VAL A 5 8.43 14.77 0.26
N PHE A 6 9.19 13.72 0.54
CA PHE A 6 8.89 12.78 1.64
C PHE A 6 10.02 12.71 2.66
N ALA A 7 9.65 12.58 3.94
CA ALA A 7 10.55 12.24 5.03
C ALA A 7 9.99 10.99 5.73
N ASN A 8 10.82 9.95 5.89
CA ASN A 8 10.40 8.66 6.46
C ASN A 8 9.12 8.09 5.81
N MET A 9 9.02 8.19 4.48
CA MET A 9 7.87 7.71 3.69
C MET A 9 6.55 8.46 3.91
N MET A 10 6.59 9.64 4.55
CA MET A 10 5.43 10.49 4.78
C MET A 10 5.69 11.87 4.18
N GLU A 11 4.72 12.45 3.46
CA GLU A 11 4.94 13.72 2.76
C GLU A 11 5.28 14.82 3.77
N VAL A 12 6.32 15.61 3.45
CA VAL A 12 6.72 16.77 4.23
C VAL A 12 5.70 17.88 4.01
N SER A 13 5.09 18.33 5.10
CA SER A 13 4.08 19.38 5.05
C SER A 13 4.72 20.73 4.70
N CYS A 14 4.15 21.42 3.72
CA CYS A 14 4.52 22.78 3.34
C CYS A 14 3.27 23.58 2.99
N LYS A 15 3.39 24.91 2.91
CA LYS A 15 2.23 25.78 2.65
C LYS A 15 1.57 25.60 1.28
N ALA A 16 2.28 25.04 0.29
CA ALA A 16 1.70 24.68 -1.00
C ALA A 16 0.96 23.32 -0.98
N ALA A 17 1.15 22.53 0.08
CA ALA A 17 0.61 21.19 0.21
C ALA A 17 -0.91 21.17 0.32
N ALA A 18 -1.50 20.04 -0.06
CA ALA A 18 -2.92 19.79 0.08
C ALA A 18 -3.31 19.26 1.47
N GLY A 19 -2.33 19.09 2.37
CA GLY A 19 -2.52 18.48 3.68
C GLY A 19 -3.54 19.17 4.58
N LYS A 20 -4.29 18.37 5.34
CA LYS A 20 -5.40 18.82 6.19
C LYS A 20 -5.43 18.00 7.47
N SER A 21 -5.75 18.66 8.59
CA SER A 21 -6.19 17.96 9.80
C SER A 21 -7.71 18.09 9.82
N ILE A 22 -8.42 17.01 9.52
CA ILE A 22 -9.88 17.02 9.27
C ILE A 22 -10.63 16.48 10.50
N CYS A 23 -11.66 17.21 10.92
CA CYS A 23 -12.57 16.81 11.99
C CYS A 23 -11.87 16.40 13.31
N ALA A 24 -10.87 17.19 13.74
CA ALA A 24 -10.29 17.06 15.07
C ALA A 24 -11.39 17.24 16.12
N PHE A 25 -11.69 16.17 16.85
CA PHE A 25 -12.81 16.07 17.76
C PHE A 25 -12.40 15.28 19.02
N PRO A 26 -12.88 15.65 20.23
CA PRO A 26 -13.82 16.75 20.51
C PRO A 26 -13.13 18.10 20.71
N ASP A 27 -13.66 19.17 20.09
CA ASP A 27 -13.40 20.57 20.46
C ASP A 27 -14.56 21.12 21.31
N VAL A 28 -14.46 21.02 22.64
CA VAL A 28 -15.60 21.42 23.50
C VAL A 28 -15.65 22.95 23.60
N CYS A 29 -16.67 23.56 23.01
CA CYS A 29 -16.93 24.99 23.06
C CYS A 29 -18.30 25.29 23.68
N PHE A 30 -18.41 26.47 24.29
CA PHE A 30 -19.66 26.96 24.86
C PHE A 30 -20.55 27.59 23.79
N THR A 31 -21.72 27.00 23.59
CA THR A 31 -22.72 27.44 22.61
C THR A 31 -23.78 28.30 23.31
N PRO A 32 -24.17 29.45 22.74
CA PRO A 32 -25.22 30.28 23.30
C PRO A 32 -26.54 29.49 23.44
N PRO A 33 -27.21 29.53 24.60
CA PRO A 33 -28.51 28.88 24.76
C PRO A 33 -29.58 29.61 23.93
N LEU A 34 -30.57 28.86 23.43
CA LEU A 34 -31.72 29.41 22.69
C LEU A 34 -32.74 30.11 23.62
N THR A 35 -32.57 30.01 24.93
CA THR A 35 -33.46 30.61 25.94
C THR A 35 -32.68 31.52 26.90
N PRO A 36 -33.29 32.61 27.44
CA PRO A 36 -32.55 33.57 28.26
C PRO A 36 -32.11 33.03 29.64
N ALA A 37 -30.82 33.25 29.90
CA ALA A 37 -30.03 33.28 31.14
C ALA A 37 -29.81 31.98 31.96
N THR A 38 -28.51 31.68 32.16
CA THR A 38 -27.82 30.72 33.05
C THR A 38 -27.81 29.25 32.62
N PRO A 39 -26.65 28.63 32.26
CA PRO A 39 -25.23 29.00 32.49
C PRO A 39 -24.55 29.76 31.31
N PRO A 40 -23.24 30.12 31.35
CA PRO A 40 -22.52 30.95 30.34
C PRO A 40 -22.36 30.34 28.92
N GLY A 41 -23.19 29.34 28.60
CA GLY A 41 -23.20 28.55 27.38
C GLY A 41 -23.35 27.06 27.72
N VAL A 42 -23.82 26.27 26.76
CA VAL A 42 -23.84 24.81 26.87
C VAL A 42 -22.54 24.26 26.28
N PRO A 43 -21.74 23.45 26.99
CA PRO A 43 -20.54 22.86 26.43
C PRO A 43 -20.92 21.80 25.39
N ILE A 44 -20.61 22.05 24.13
CA ILE A 44 -20.91 21.18 23.00
C ILE A 44 -19.60 20.85 22.27
N PRO A 45 -19.32 19.57 21.95
CA PRO A 45 -18.14 19.21 21.21
C PRO A 45 -18.34 19.50 19.71
N TYR A 46 -17.38 20.20 19.12
CA TYR A 46 -17.34 20.55 17.70
C TYR A 46 -16.20 19.84 16.97
N PRO A 47 -16.34 19.57 15.66
CA PRO A 47 -15.26 19.07 14.83
C PRO A 47 -14.48 20.23 14.20
N ASN A 48 -13.15 20.24 14.35
CA ASN A 48 -12.32 21.30 13.80
C ASN A 48 -11.48 20.82 12.61
N THR A 49 -11.35 21.66 11.59
CA THR A 49 -10.53 21.38 10.41
C THR A 49 -9.50 22.48 10.21
N GLY A 50 -8.25 22.10 9.92
CA GLY A 50 -7.14 23.00 9.61
C GLY A 50 -6.45 22.61 8.31
N MET A 51 -5.96 23.60 7.56
CA MET A 51 -5.42 23.43 6.21
C MET A 51 -3.95 23.86 6.13
N ALA A 52 -3.12 23.07 5.46
CA ALA A 52 -1.71 23.39 5.20
C ALA A 52 -1.52 24.71 4.44
N SER A 53 -2.48 25.07 3.57
CA SER A 53 -2.46 26.35 2.85
C SER A 53 -2.52 27.58 3.75
N ASP A 54 -3.00 27.44 4.98
CA ASP A 54 -3.05 28.51 5.99
C ASP A 54 -1.82 28.51 6.93
N CYS A 55 -0.75 27.83 6.53
CA CYS A 55 0.50 27.80 7.29
C CYS A 55 1.18 29.18 7.37
N THR A 56 1.88 29.42 8.47
CA THR A 56 2.77 30.55 8.69
C THR A 56 3.99 30.13 9.49
N ASP A 57 5.01 30.98 9.51
CA ASP A 57 6.25 30.80 10.28
C ASP A 57 6.98 29.50 9.90
N GLY A 58 7.01 29.19 8.60
CA GLY A 58 7.76 28.09 8.02
C GLY A 58 9.24 28.39 7.83
N SER A 59 9.93 27.50 7.11
CA SER A 59 11.32 27.69 6.73
C SER A 59 11.49 28.92 5.84
N THR A 60 12.55 29.68 6.12
CA THR A 60 12.92 30.89 5.38
C THR A 60 13.86 30.61 4.21
N THR A 61 14.64 29.53 4.30
CA THR A 61 15.71 29.18 3.35
C THR A 61 15.32 28.02 2.45
N ILE A 62 14.54 27.06 2.95
CA ILE A 62 14.13 25.87 2.20
C ILE A 62 12.66 25.97 1.86
N GLN A 63 12.35 25.78 0.59
CA GLN A 63 10.99 25.84 0.06
C GLN A 63 10.66 24.57 -0.69
N ILE A 64 9.41 24.11 -0.53
CA ILE A 64 8.81 23.06 -1.34
C ILE A 64 7.72 23.71 -2.18
N SER A 65 7.74 23.49 -3.49
CA SER A 65 6.83 24.12 -4.46
C SER A 65 6.80 25.66 -4.35
N GLY A 66 7.96 26.28 -4.06
CA GLY A 66 8.11 27.73 -3.91
C GLY A 66 7.47 28.32 -2.65
N LYS A 67 7.12 27.48 -1.65
CA LYS A 67 6.54 27.90 -0.38
C LYS A 67 7.25 27.27 0.81
N GLU A 68 7.10 27.94 1.96
CA GLU A 68 7.76 27.59 3.22
C GLU A 68 7.40 26.16 3.71
N VAL A 69 8.42 25.44 4.17
CA VAL A 69 8.31 24.11 4.79
C VAL A 69 7.94 24.25 6.26
N MET A 70 7.13 23.33 6.80
CA MET A 70 6.70 23.39 8.19
C MET A 70 7.75 22.81 9.14
N LEU A 71 8.04 23.56 10.19
CA LEU A 71 9.08 23.27 11.17
C LEU A 71 8.47 23.03 12.54
N LYS A 72 9.02 22.02 13.23
CA LYS A 72 8.73 21.70 14.63
C LYS A 72 8.72 22.97 15.49
N ASN A 73 7.71 23.08 16.35
CA ASN A 73 7.56 24.13 17.38
C ASN A 73 7.59 25.58 16.87
N LYS A 74 7.57 25.81 15.56
CA LYS A 74 7.65 27.13 14.94
C LYS A 74 6.44 27.39 14.03
N SER A 75 6.14 26.45 13.15
CA SER A 75 5.06 26.60 12.17
C SER A 75 3.71 26.13 12.71
N TYR A 76 2.64 26.75 12.24
CA TYR A 76 1.25 26.43 12.60
C TYR A 76 0.27 26.84 11.50
N PHE A 77 -0.93 26.28 11.50
CA PHE A 77 -2.04 26.82 10.69
C PHE A 77 -2.71 27.95 11.46
N LYS A 78 -2.98 29.08 10.80
CA LYS A 78 -3.51 30.26 11.49
C LYS A 78 -4.90 30.02 12.06
N THR A 79 -5.72 29.23 11.36
CA THR A 79 -7.14 29.08 11.65
C THR A 79 -7.60 27.62 11.60
N SER A 80 -8.28 27.16 12.65
CA SER A 80 -9.18 25.99 12.62
C SER A 80 -10.62 26.43 12.31
N THR A 81 -11.43 25.59 11.68
CA THR A 81 -12.84 25.91 11.35
C THR A 81 -13.77 24.76 11.69
N GLY A 82 -15.01 25.05 12.09
CA GLY A 82 -16.04 24.06 12.47
C GLY A 82 -16.60 24.23 13.88
N ASP A 83 -16.01 25.13 14.69
CA ASP A 83 -16.39 25.49 16.06
C ASP A 83 -17.15 26.82 16.16
N GLU A 84 -17.53 27.45 15.04
CA GLU A 84 -18.10 28.81 15.03
C GLU A 84 -19.41 28.95 15.82
N ALA A 85 -20.17 27.87 15.96
CA ALA A 85 -21.39 27.85 16.78
C ALA A 85 -21.10 27.95 18.29
N GLY A 86 -19.88 27.60 18.73
CA GLY A 86 -19.40 27.75 20.11
C GLY A 86 -19.05 29.19 20.49
N SER A 87 -19.86 30.16 20.09
CA SER A 87 -19.59 31.60 20.19
C SER A 87 -20.11 32.28 21.46
N ALA A 88 -20.42 31.52 22.51
CA ALA A 88 -20.73 32.12 23.82
C ALA A 88 -19.51 32.87 24.38
N PRO A 89 -19.67 33.77 25.37
CA PRO A 89 -18.58 34.63 25.84
C PRO A 89 -17.29 33.88 26.24
N LYS A 90 -17.42 32.66 26.77
CA LYS A 90 -16.30 31.80 27.16
C LYS A 90 -15.67 31.03 26.00
N LYS A 91 -16.38 30.82 24.87
CA LYS A 91 -15.91 30.07 23.69
C LYS A 91 -15.39 28.67 24.04
N GLY A 92 -14.19 28.26 23.59
CA GLY A 92 -13.56 27.01 23.98
C GLY A 92 -13.39 26.85 25.50
N VAL A 93 -13.67 25.64 26.02
CA VAL A 93 -13.60 25.35 27.46
C VAL A 93 -12.20 25.61 28.03
N VAL A 94 -11.15 25.24 27.29
CA VAL A 94 -9.75 25.39 27.71
C VAL A 94 -9.15 26.71 27.23
N THR A 95 -9.26 26.99 25.93
CA THR A 95 -8.51 28.09 25.29
C THR A 95 -9.27 29.41 25.27
N SER A 96 -10.56 29.38 25.57
CA SER A 96 -11.47 30.52 25.41
C SER A 96 -11.44 31.16 24.03
N GLN A 97 -11.19 30.34 23.00
CA GLN A 97 -11.19 30.74 21.59
C GLN A 97 -12.12 29.86 20.78
N ILE A 98 -12.49 30.39 19.62
CA ILE A 98 -13.00 29.64 18.47
C ILE A 98 -12.14 30.04 17.29
N LYS A 99 -11.99 29.15 16.31
CA LYS A 99 -11.14 29.36 15.15
C LYS A 99 -9.67 29.65 15.45
N GLY A 100 -9.16 29.11 16.56
CA GLY A 100 -7.77 29.29 16.98
C GLY A 100 -6.74 28.62 16.06
N LYS A 101 -5.46 28.70 16.45
CA LYS A 101 -4.35 28.11 15.68
C LYS A 101 -4.35 26.58 15.76
N VAL A 102 -3.71 25.93 14.78
CA VAL A 102 -3.42 24.48 14.79
C VAL A 102 -1.92 24.26 14.89
N TYR A 103 -1.48 23.56 15.93
CA TYR A 103 -0.06 23.22 16.14
C TYR A 103 0.19 21.72 15.93
N PHE A 104 1.43 21.39 15.57
CA PHE A 104 1.91 20.01 15.47
C PHE A 104 2.55 19.56 16.78
N THR A 105 2.22 18.34 17.21
CA THR A 105 2.75 17.70 18.42
C THR A 105 3.66 16.51 18.10
N MET A 106 3.80 16.15 16.83
CA MET A 106 4.79 15.19 16.31
C MET A 106 5.47 15.73 15.04
N TRP A 107 6.61 15.13 14.70
CA TRP A 107 7.50 15.51 13.59
C TRP A 107 8.44 14.34 13.25
N SER A 108 9.20 14.45 12.15
CA SER A 108 10.26 13.51 11.77
C SER A 108 11.31 13.35 12.86
N MET A 109 11.80 12.13 13.09
CA MET A 109 12.81 11.87 14.14
C MET A 109 14.23 12.28 13.72
N ASP A 110 14.51 12.31 12.42
CA ASP A 110 15.86 12.42 11.85
C ASP A 110 15.99 13.46 10.73
N VAL A 111 14.92 13.79 10.00
CA VAL A 111 14.95 14.80 8.93
C VAL A 111 14.72 16.19 9.52
N LYS A 112 15.68 17.09 9.26
CA LYS A 112 15.67 18.46 9.76
C LYS A 112 15.89 19.48 8.65
N VAL A 113 15.23 20.63 8.78
CA VAL A 113 15.40 21.83 7.95
C VAL A 113 15.66 23.00 8.90
N GLU A 114 16.70 23.79 8.63
CA GLU A 114 17.12 24.90 9.52
C GLU A 114 17.40 24.46 10.97
N GLY A 115 17.84 23.21 11.16
CA GLY A 115 18.10 22.65 12.49
C GLY A 115 16.85 22.11 13.22
N GLU A 116 15.66 22.34 12.67
CA GLU A 116 14.39 21.90 13.23
C GLU A 116 13.80 20.70 12.48
N ASN A 117 13.15 19.79 13.19
CA ASN A 117 12.53 18.62 12.58
C ASN A 117 11.37 19.01 11.66
N VAL A 118 11.25 18.33 10.52
CA VAL A 118 10.15 18.57 9.56
C VAL A 118 8.86 17.87 9.99
N VAL A 119 7.73 18.50 9.72
CA VAL A 119 6.39 17.94 9.94
C VAL A 119 5.95 17.13 8.71
N ARG A 120 5.24 16.02 8.93
CA ARG A 120 4.86 15.08 7.88
C ARG A 120 3.39 14.65 7.95
N HIS A 121 2.94 13.96 6.91
CA HIS A 121 1.72 13.15 6.95
C HIS A 121 1.69 12.23 8.20
N LEU A 122 0.52 12.07 8.80
CA LEU A 122 0.19 11.42 10.09
C LEU A 122 0.83 12.01 11.35
N ASP A 123 1.66 13.06 11.27
CA ASP A 123 2.12 13.73 12.48
C ASP A 123 0.92 14.40 13.19
N LEU A 124 0.83 14.23 14.52
CA LEU A 124 -0.31 14.69 15.30
C LEU A 124 -0.35 16.22 15.37
N THR A 125 -1.57 16.74 15.45
CA THR A 125 -1.93 18.14 15.54
C THR A 125 -2.93 18.36 16.67
N THR A 126 -2.98 19.56 17.20
CA THR A 126 -4.02 19.99 18.15
C THR A 126 -4.58 21.34 17.72
N HIS A 127 -5.87 21.57 17.97
CA HIS A 127 -6.66 22.65 17.36
C HIS A 127 -7.14 23.69 18.39
N ASN A 128 -7.63 24.80 17.83
CA ASN A 128 -8.29 25.90 18.52
C ASN A 128 -7.46 26.54 19.65
N HIS A 129 -6.18 26.78 19.36
CA HIS A 129 -5.26 27.39 20.30
C HIS A 129 -5.40 28.92 20.39
N ALA A 130 -5.33 29.45 21.63
CA ALA A 130 -5.04 30.86 21.92
C ALA A 130 -3.52 31.14 22.02
N SER A 131 -2.75 30.16 22.53
CA SER A 131 -1.28 30.03 22.54
C SER A 131 -0.90 28.54 22.76
N GLN A 132 0.33 28.18 23.19
CA GLN A 132 0.69 26.77 23.51
C GLN A 132 -0.27 26.19 24.58
N GLY A 133 -1.11 25.22 24.17
CA GLY A 133 -2.24 24.66 24.94
C GLY A 133 -3.54 24.57 24.11
N PRO A 134 -3.99 23.36 23.69
CA PRO A 134 -5.15 23.19 22.82
C PRO A 134 -6.49 23.03 23.54
N ASN A 135 -7.59 23.21 22.79
CA ASN A 135 -8.93 22.83 23.24
C ASN A 135 -9.33 21.41 22.76
N THR A 136 -8.59 20.86 21.78
CA THR A 136 -8.78 19.48 21.28
C THR A 136 -7.70 18.52 21.76
N THR A 137 -8.01 17.22 21.74
CA THR A 137 -7.00 16.15 21.84
C THR A 137 -6.11 16.09 20.59
N PRO A 138 -4.94 15.42 20.65
CA PRO A 138 -4.09 15.19 19.48
C PRO A 138 -4.83 14.45 18.35
N TRP A 139 -4.60 14.89 17.10
CA TRP A 139 -5.30 14.42 15.91
C TRP A 139 -4.38 14.35 14.68
N PRO A 140 -4.46 13.33 13.82
CA PRO A 140 -3.52 13.19 12.70
C PRO A 140 -3.65 14.32 11.65
N HIS A 141 -2.51 14.85 11.22
CA HIS A 141 -2.41 15.64 9.98
C HIS A 141 -2.35 14.71 8.77
N ILE A 142 -3.22 14.91 7.80
CA ILE A 142 -3.34 14.04 6.62
C ILE A 142 -2.88 14.83 5.39
N ASP A 143 -1.69 14.51 4.87
CA ASP A 143 -1.19 14.89 3.54
C ASP A 143 -1.10 13.68 2.58
N GLU A 144 -0.16 13.58 1.65
CA GLU A 144 0.10 12.33 0.91
C GLU A 144 0.95 11.34 1.71
N MET A 145 0.58 10.06 1.69
CA MET A 145 1.53 8.97 1.97
C MET A 145 2.14 8.53 0.66
N THR A 146 3.47 8.47 0.58
CA THR A 146 4.05 7.55 -0.38
C THR A 146 3.75 6.15 0.15
N MET A 147 2.88 5.42 -0.55
CA MET A 147 2.89 3.97 -0.45
C MET A 147 4.35 3.56 -0.60
N ALA A 148 4.91 2.81 0.34
CA ALA A 148 6.24 2.25 0.14
C ALA A 148 6.25 1.60 -1.26
N ALA A 149 7.13 2.11 -2.13
CA ALA A 149 7.27 1.90 -3.58
C ALA A 149 6.64 2.98 -4.49
N GLY A 150 7.45 3.97 -4.87
CA GLY A 150 7.14 4.92 -5.94
C GLY A 150 8.30 5.81 -6.39
N GLY A 151 9.33 5.99 -5.54
CA GLY A 151 10.64 6.51 -5.93
C GLY A 151 11.66 5.37 -6.05
N GLY A 152 12.38 5.30 -7.16
CA GLY A 152 13.39 4.27 -7.45
C GLY A 152 12.97 3.31 -8.58
N ASN A 153 13.40 2.05 -8.49
CA ASN A 153 13.21 1.01 -9.51
C ASN A 153 11.74 0.69 -9.85
N CYS A 154 10.81 1.06 -8.95
CA CYS A 154 9.37 0.83 -9.10
C CYS A 154 8.61 1.96 -9.81
N LYS A 155 9.25 3.10 -10.10
CA LYS A 155 8.55 4.26 -10.68
C LYS A 155 7.77 3.91 -11.96
N GLY A 156 8.39 3.17 -12.86
CA GLY A 156 7.75 2.79 -14.13
C GLY A 156 6.55 1.85 -13.97
N ASP A 157 6.54 1.02 -12.92
CA ASP A 157 5.42 0.13 -12.64
C ASP A 157 4.25 0.89 -12.00
N VAL A 158 4.55 1.83 -11.10
CA VAL A 158 3.55 2.72 -10.47
C VAL A 158 2.88 3.64 -11.50
N ASP A 159 3.67 4.28 -12.37
CA ASP A 159 3.14 5.16 -13.42
C ASP A 159 2.22 4.36 -14.37
N ARG A 160 2.59 3.11 -14.68
CA ARG A 160 1.79 2.22 -15.51
C ARG A 160 0.51 1.76 -14.83
N GLU A 161 0.55 1.40 -13.54
CA GLU A 161 -0.67 1.07 -12.78
C GLU A 161 -1.62 2.27 -12.79
N LYS A 162 -1.11 3.47 -12.48
CA LYS A 162 -1.90 4.69 -12.46
C LYS A 162 -2.61 4.91 -13.79
N SER A 163 -1.88 4.89 -14.91
CA SER A 163 -2.44 5.14 -16.24
C SER A 163 -3.35 4.01 -16.75
N ALA A 164 -3.04 2.75 -16.44
CA ALA A 164 -3.86 1.63 -16.89
C ALA A 164 -5.15 1.49 -16.09
N CYS A 165 -5.19 2.00 -14.85
CA CYS A 165 -6.29 1.83 -13.92
C CYS A 165 -7.18 3.08 -13.73
N GLU A 166 -7.02 4.14 -14.53
CA GLU A 166 -7.75 5.41 -14.37
C GLU A 166 -9.28 5.26 -14.36
N GLU A 167 -9.78 4.20 -15.01
CA GLU A 167 -11.22 3.92 -15.14
C GLU A 167 -11.80 3.02 -14.03
N TYR A 168 -10.97 2.53 -13.10
CA TYR A 168 -11.35 1.52 -12.11
C TYR A 168 -11.17 2.00 -10.67
N ALA A 169 -11.79 1.28 -9.73
CA ALA A 169 -11.59 1.51 -8.30
C ALA A 169 -10.11 1.47 -7.93
N PRO A 170 -9.61 2.38 -7.06
CA PRO A 170 -10.37 3.34 -6.27
C PRO A 170 -10.60 4.69 -6.97
N TYR A 171 -10.14 4.89 -8.21
CA TYR A 171 -10.28 6.16 -8.92
C TYR A 171 -11.70 6.41 -9.43
N LYS A 172 -12.40 5.35 -9.82
CA LYS A 172 -13.83 5.35 -10.22
C LYS A 172 -14.54 4.13 -9.65
N ASP A 173 -15.86 4.02 -9.86
CA ASP A 173 -16.66 2.94 -9.29
C ASP A 173 -16.60 1.61 -10.06
N THR A 174 -15.89 1.56 -11.20
CA THR A 174 -15.80 0.33 -12.01
C THR A 174 -14.95 -0.74 -11.31
N ASP A 175 -15.54 -1.93 -11.14
CA ASP A 175 -14.84 -3.11 -10.62
C ASP A 175 -14.03 -3.79 -11.73
N VAL A 176 -12.70 -3.74 -11.59
CA VAL A 176 -11.76 -4.34 -12.54
C VAL A 176 -11.87 -5.88 -12.59
N CYS A 177 -12.20 -6.52 -11.46
CA CYS A 177 -12.38 -7.97 -11.41
C CYS A 177 -13.64 -8.39 -12.15
N ALA A 178 -14.72 -7.61 -12.04
CA ALA A 178 -15.94 -7.88 -12.79
C ALA A 178 -15.71 -7.69 -14.29
N ASP A 179 -15.10 -6.57 -14.68
CA ASP A 179 -14.77 -6.25 -16.07
C ASP A 179 -13.89 -7.32 -16.73
N ALA A 180 -12.89 -7.82 -16.00
CA ALA A 180 -12.00 -8.88 -16.48
C ALA A 180 -12.57 -10.31 -16.33
N GLY A 181 -13.79 -10.48 -15.79
CA GLY A 181 -14.39 -11.80 -15.58
C GLY A 181 -13.68 -12.66 -14.52
N LEU A 182 -13.17 -12.03 -13.47
CA LEU A 182 -12.39 -12.58 -12.36
C LEU A 182 -13.09 -12.44 -10.98
N SER A 183 -14.38 -12.07 -10.93
CA SER A 183 -15.15 -11.97 -9.67
C SER A 183 -15.57 -13.32 -9.07
N GLY A 184 -15.49 -14.42 -9.84
CA GLY A 184 -15.81 -15.76 -9.34
C GLY A 184 -14.72 -16.32 -8.42
N ASN A 185 -15.02 -17.36 -7.65
CA ASN A 185 -14.03 -18.00 -6.78
C ASN A 185 -13.00 -18.81 -7.58
N VAL A 186 -11.84 -19.04 -6.97
CA VAL A 186 -10.83 -19.97 -7.49
C VAL A 186 -11.40 -21.39 -7.58
N ILE A 187 -11.21 -22.05 -8.72
CA ILE A 187 -11.68 -23.42 -8.95
C ILE A 187 -10.52 -24.42 -8.84
N GLN A 188 -10.72 -25.46 -8.04
CA GLN A 188 -9.77 -26.57 -7.84
C GLN A 188 -10.37 -27.95 -8.15
N SER A 189 -11.70 -28.10 -8.07
CA SER A 189 -12.37 -29.39 -8.28
C SER A 189 -12.88 -29.54 -9.73
N GLY A 190 -12.94 -30.79 -10.22
CA GLY A 190 -13.49 -31.08 -11.54
C GLY A 190 -14.99 -30.75 -11.65
N ALA A 191 -15.75 -30.96 -10.57
CA ALA A 191 -17.18 -30.66 -10.53
C ALA A 191 -17.45 -29.15 -10.66
N ASP A 192 -16.70 -28.32 -9.92
CA ASP A 192 -16.82 -26.86 -10.00
C ASP A 192 -16.38 -26.34 -11.37
N ALA A 193 -15.33 -26.93 -11.95
CA ALA A 193 -14.88 -26.58 -13.29
C ALA A 193 -16.00 -26.85 -14.32
N GLN A 194 -16.62 -28.02 -14.27
CA GLN A 194 -17.73 -28.38 -15.15
C GLN A 194 -18.94 -27.45 -14.95
N ALA A 195 -19.29 -27.13 -13.69
CA ALA A 195 -20.36 -26.19 -13.37
C ALA A 195 -20.09 -24.77 -13.91
N ALA A 196 -18.82 -24.38 -13.96
CA ALA A 196 -18.37 -23.12 -14.56
C ALA A 196 -18.17 -23.18 -16.08
N GLY A 197 -18.47 -24.32 -16.73
CA GLY A 197 -18.36 -24.48 -18.19
C GLY A 197 -16.96 -24.84 -18.70
N PHE A 198 -16.07 -25.35 -17.84
CA PHE A 198 -14.71 -25.75 -18.19
C PHE A 198 -14.51 -27.26 -18.10
N ALA A 199 -13.74 -27.82 -19.03
CA ALA A 199 -13.44 -29.25 -19.04
C ALA A 199 -12.60 -29.71 -17.82
N THR A 200 -11.72 -28.85 -17.30
CA THR A 200 -10.86 -29.16 -16.15
C THR A 200 -10.54 -27.89 -15.35
N PRO A 201 -10.11 -28.00 -14.08
CA PRO A 201 -9.59 -26.86 -13.32
C PRO A 201 -8.41 -26.17 -14.00
N LYS A 202 -7.58 -26.93 -14.73
CA LYS A 202 -6.47 -26.37 -15.50
C LYS A 202 -6.96 -25.52 -16.67
N ALA A 203 -8.00 -25.96 -17.40
CA ALA A 203 -8.60 -25.18 -18.48
C ALA A 203 -9.22 -23.87 -17.96
N TRP A 204 -9.88 -23.92 -16.80
CA TRP A 204 -10.35 -22.71 -16.10
C TRP A 204 -9.19 -21.76 -15.75
N ALA A 205 -8.11 -22.29 -15.17
CA ALA A 205 -6.95 -21.48 -14.79
C ALA A 205 -6.27 -20.85 -16.03
N ASP A 206 -6.20 -21.58 -17.14
CA ASP A 206 -5.66 -21.08 -18.42
C ASP A 206 -6.55 -19.95 -18.99
N ASP A 207 -7.89 -20.05 -18.91
CA ASP A 207 -8.83 -18.96 -19.28
C ASP A 207 -8.63 -17.71 -18.40
N LYS A 208 -8.55 -17.90 -17.08
CA LYS A 208 -8.33 -16.76 -16.16
C LYS A 208 -6.99 -16.09 -16.39
N SER A 209 -5.94 -16.87 -16.67
CA SER A 209 -4.60 -16.33 -17.00
C SER A 209 -4.68 -15.40 -18.22
N LYS A 210 -5.38 -15.82 -19.27
CA LYS A 210 -5.60 -15.00 -20.49
C LYS A 210 -6.40 -13.74 -20.20
N LYS A 211 -7.52 -13.86 -19.48
CA LYS A 211 -8.39 -12.71 -19.14
C LYS A 211 -7.68 -11.67 -18.29
N SER A 212 -6.91 -12.11 -17.30
CA SER A 212 -6.15 -11.18 -16.46
C SER A 212 -5.02 -10.49 -17.25
N ALA A 213 -4.33 -11.21 -18.14
CA ALA A 213 -3.31 -10.62 -19.00
C ALA A 213 -3.88 -9.65 -20.04
N ALA A 214 -5.12 -9.86 -20.51
CA ALA A 214 -5.78 -8.99 -21.47
C ALA A 214 -6.28 -7.66 -20.85
N ASN A 215 -6.62 -7.64 -19.55
CA ASN A 215 -7.00 -6.41 -18.87
C ASN A 215 -5.75 -5.61 -18.45
N LYS A 216 -5.56 -4.43 -19.04
CA LYS A 216 -4.37 -3.59 -18.81
C LYS A 216 -4.20 -3.17 -17.35
N CYS A 217 -5.30 -2.88 -16.63
CA CYS A 217 -5.23 -2.50 -15.23
C CYS A 217 -4.76 -3.67 -14.36
N LEU A 218 -5.32 -4.88 -14.55
CA LEU A 218 -4.87 -6.06 -13.80
C LEU A 218 -3.44 -6.47 -14.16
N ALA A 219 -3.07 -6.39 -15.43
CA ALA A 219 -1.69 -6.60 -15.86
C ALA A 219 -0.74 -5.62 -15.14
N ALA A 220 -1.08 -4.34 -15.05
CA ALA A 220 -0.25 -3.37 -14.34
C ALA A 220 -0.24 -3.58 -12.81
N ARG A 221 -1.41 -3.84 -12.20
CA ARG A 221 -1.55 -4.13 -10.76
C ARG A 221 -0.79 -5.36 -10.32
N ARG A 222 -0.59 -6.33 -11.21
CA ARG A 222 0.19 -7.53 -10.92
C ARG A 222 1.61 -7.20 -10.48
N CYS A 223 2.18 -6.10 -10.98
CA CYS A 223 3.54 -5.67 -10.64
C CYS A 223 3.66 -5.14 -9.20
N ARG A 224 2.54 -4.81 -8.55
CA ARG A 224 2.47 -4.45 -7.14
C ARG A 224 2.20 -5.70 -6.32
N LEU A 225 3.20 -6.14 -5.56
CA LEU A 225 3.05 -7.24 -4.62
C LEU A 225 2.10 -6.82 -3.50
N VAL A 226 1.27 -7.76 -3.07
CA VAL A 226 0.28 -7.57 -2.02
C VAL A 226 0.51 -8.57 -0.89
N PRO A 227 0.20 -8.23 0.37
CA PRO A 227 0.14 -9.21 1.45
C PRO A 227 -0.78 -10.38 1.09
N TYR A 228 -0.43 -11.59 1.51
CA TYR A 228 -1.24 -12.79 1.25
C TYR A 228 -2.70 -12.65 1.73
N ASN A 229 -2.91 -12.03 2.90
CA ASN A 229 -4.23 -11.85 3.51
C ASN A 229 -4.98 -10.58 3.07
N SER A 230 -4.49 -9.87 2.04
CA SER A 230 -5.19 -8.72 1.48
C SER A 230 -6.60 -9.06 1.02
N LYS A 231 -7.47 -8.04 1.07
CA LYS A 231 -8.85 -8.13 0.57
C LYS A 231 -8.86 -8.59 -0.89
N LYS A 232 -9.77 -9.52 -1.22
CA LYS A 232 -9.92 -10.06 -2.58
C LYS A 232 -10.79 -9.15 -3.46
N ASP A 233 -10.29 -7.97 -3.80
CA ASP A 233 -11.04 -6.93 -4.53
C ASP A 233 -10.37 -6.45 -5.82
N GLY A 234 -9.20 -6.99 -6.18
CA GLY A 234 -8.43 -6.53 -7.34
C GLY A 234 -7.87 -5.11 -7.20
N VAL A 235 -7.97 -4.50 -6.02
CA VAL A 235 -7.51 -3.13 -5.71
C VAL A 235 -6.47 -3.18 -4.60
N SER A 236 -6.86 -3.64 -3.42
CA SER A 236 -5.98 -3.79 -2.26
C SER A 236 -5.27 -5.15 -2.28
N GLY A 237 -5.90 -6.14 -2.90
CA GLY A 237 -5.34 -7.48 -3.12
C GLY A 237 -5.76 -8.05 -4.46
N CYS A 238 -5.62 -9.37 -4.62
CA CYS A 238 -5.96 -10.05 -5.86
C CYS A 238 -7.46 -10.13 -6.10
N CYS A 239 -7.88 -10.35 -7.34
CA CYS A 239 -9.28 -10.66 -7.62
C CYS A 239 -9.72 -11.98 -6.94
N PRO A 240 -11.04 -12.18 -6.70
CA PRO A 240 -11.56 -13.43 -6.14
C PRO A 240 -11.13 -14.70 -6.90
N ALA A 241 -11.01 -14.63 -8.23
CA ALA A 241 -10.58 -15.73 -9.08
C ALA A 241 -9.05 -15.92 -9.14
N GLN A 242 -8.29 -15.15 -8.36
CA GLN A 242 -6.84 -15.20 -8.30
C GLN A 242 -6.36 -15.68 -6.92
N THR A 243 -5.24 -16.39 -6.94
CA THR A 243 -4.48 -16.77 -5.74
C THR A 243 -3.35 -15.78 -5.53
N ALA A 244 -3.06 -15.50 -4.26
CA ALA A 244 -1.87 -14.76 -3.88
C ALA A 244 -0.70 -15.76 -3.84
N ASP A 245 0.21 -15.66 -4.81
CA ASP A 245 1.38 -16.54 -4.95
C ASP A 245 2.58 -15.94 -4.22
N HIS A 246 3.05 -16.62 -3.17
CA HIS A 246 4.28 -16.28 -2.48
C HIS A 246 5.47 -16.48 -3.44
N LEU A 247 5.98 -15.38 -4.00
CA LEU A 247 7.07 -15.44 -5.00
C LEU A 247 8.32 -16.13 -4.44
N VAL A 248 8.69 -15.80 -3.19
CA VAL A 248 9.57 -16.65 -2.38
C VAL A 248 8.68 -17.66 -1.65
N PRO A 249 8.75 -18.96 -1.96
CA PRO A 249 7.82 -19.93 -1.40
C PRO A 249 7.85 -19.94 0.12
N LYS A 250 6.68 -19.96 0.77
CA LYS A 250 6.57 -19.97 2.24
C LYS A 250 7.40 -21.08 2.90
N ALA A 251 7.51 -22.25 2.24
CA ALA A 251 8.27 -23.39 2.75
C ALA A 251 9.79 -23.14 2.82
N SER A 252 10.28 -22.09 2.14
CA SER A 252 11.69 -21.68 2.16
C SER A 252 12.15 -21.15 3.51
N PHE A 253 11.21 -20.72 4.36
CA PHE A 253 11.49 -20.19 5.70
C PHE A 253 11.33 -21.23 6.82
N PHE A 254 11.14 -22.51 6.48
CA PHE A 254 10.95 -23.60 7.43
C PHE A 254 12.04 -24.66 7.28
N VAL A 255 12.40 -25.35 8.36
CA VAL A 255 13.47 -26.36 8.37
C VAL A 255 13.13 -27.53 7.43
N LYS A 256 11.94 -28.14 7.57
CA LYS A 256 11.50 -29.29 6.76
C LYS A 256 10.46 -28.89 5.71
N GLY A 257 9.29 -28.48 6.14
CA GLY A 257 8.23 -27.92 5.31
C GLY A 257 7.35 -26.96 6.12
N TYR A 258 6.48 -26.24 5.42
CA TYR A 258 5.52 -25.32 6.04
C TYR A 258 4.61 -26.05 7.05
N GLU A 259 4.19 -27.27 6.74
CA GLU A 259 3.30 -28.08 7.58
C GLU A 259 3.95 -28.52 8.91
N ASP A 260 5.28 -28.60 8.97
CA ASP A 260 6.00 -28.95 10.20
C ASP A 260 6.02 -27.79 11.22
N GLY A 261 5.72 -26.55 10.80
CA GLY A 261 5.65 -25.38 11.68
C GLY A 261 6.99 -24.86 12.23
N VAL A 262 8.09 -25.60 12.05
CA VAL A 262 9.42 -25.21 12.56
C VAL A 262 10.11 -24.25 11.57
N LYS A 263 10.12 -22.96 11.90
CA LYS A 263 10.80 -21.90 11.15
C LYS A 263 12.33 -22.00 11.27
N LEU A 264 13.05 -21.48 10.28
CA LEU A 264 14.51 -21.36 10.34
C LEU A 264 14.95 -20.43 11.49
N PRO A 265 16.10 -20.68 12.15
CA PRO A 265 16.56 -19.90 13.29
C PRO A 265 16.60 -18.38 13.05
N ASP A 266 17.01 -17.94 11.86
CA ASP A 266 17.11 -16.52 11.51
C ASP A 266 15.81 -15.90 10.99
N TRP A 267 14.74 -16.70 10.90
CA TRP A 267 13.44 -16.34 10.30
C TRP A 267 12.26 -16.65 11.23
N GLN A 268 12.46 -16.66 12.55
CA GLN A 268 11.40 -16.96 13.53
C GLN A 268 10.19 -16.01 13.43
N ASN A 269 10.43 -14.77 12.97
CA ASN A 269 9.40 -13.74 12.79
C ASN A 269 8.70 -13.82 11.42
N TYR A 270 9.00 -14.82 10.59
CA TYR A 270 8.35 -14.96 9.28
C TYR A 270 6.84 -15.07 9.43
N ASP A 271 6.11 -14.27 8.66
CA ASP A 271 4.66 -14.16 8.68
C ASP A 271 4.13 -14.33 7.26
N ASP A 272 3.63 -15.53 6.95
CA ASP A 272 3.12 -15.87 5.63
C ASP A 272 1.86 -15.07 5.27
N SER A 273 1.12 -14.56 6.25
CA SER A 273 -0.05 -13.73 6.01
C SER A 273 0.29 -12.34 5.48
N LYS A 274 1.49 -11.84 5.84
CA LYS A 274 2.01 -10.52 5.44
C LYS A 274 3.05 -10.59 4.33
N ALA A 275 3.63 -11.75 4.09
CA ALA A 275 4.66 -11.93 3.07
C ALA A 275 4.16 -11.49 1.68
N PRO A 276 5.02 -10.86 0.85
CA PRO A 276 4.63 -10.36 -0.45
C PRO A 276 4.22 -11.47 -1.42
N CYS A 277 3.06 -11.28 -2.03
CA CYS A 277 2.52 -12.17 -3.02
C CYS A 277 2.25 -11.43 -4.33
N MET A 278 2.37 -12.16 -5.43
CA MET A 278 1.90 -11.72 -6.73
C MET A 278 0.55 -12.37 -7.04
N CYS A 279 -0.36 -11.62 -7.66
CA CYS A 279 -1.64 -12.18 -8.09
C CYS A 279 -1.45 -13.07 -9.31
N ALA A 280 -1.80 -14.35 -9.15
CA ALA A 280 -1.65 -15.37 -10.17
C ALA A 280 -2.92 -16.21 -10.31
N GLU A 281 -3.09 -16.85 -11.45
CA GLU A 281 -4.29 -17.60 -11.79
C GLU A 281 -4.02 -19.10 -11.71
N GLY A 282 -4.92 -19.79 -11.00
CA GLY A 282 -4.84 -21.23 -10.75
C GLY A 282 -4.89 -21.55 -9.27
N GLY A 283 -5.71 -22.54 -8.90
CA GLY A 283 -5.82 -22.98 -7.51
C GLY A 283 -4.69 -23.90 -7.03
N SER A 284 -3.73 -24.24 -7.88
CA SER A 284 -2.61 -25.11 -7.53
C SER A 284 -1.30 -24.58 -8.11
N ASN A 285 -0.19 -25.08 -7.58
CA ASN A 285 1.17 -24.85 -8.08
C ASN A 285 1.46 -25.53 -9.44
N THR A 286 0.45 -26.06 -10.14
CA THR A 286 0.60 -26.75 -11.44
C THR A 286 -0.38 -26.26 -12.51
N ALA A 287 -1.29 -25.34 -12.17
CA ALA A 287 -2.34 -24.84 -13.07
C ALA A 287 -2.18 -23.35 -13.36
N GLY A 288 -2.54 -22.94 -14.58
CA GLY A 288 -2.51 -21.54 -15.01
C GLY A 288 -1.13 -20.89 -14.87
N SER A 289 -1.15 -19.56 -14.77
CA SER A 289 0.04 -18.73 -14.58
C SER A 289 0.70 -18.96 -13.21
N HIS A 290 -0.06 -19.29 -12.17
CA HIS A 290 0.46 -19.67 -10.85
C HIS A 290 1.36 -20.90 -10.95
N GLY A 291 0.91 -21.93 -11.66
CA GLY A 291 1.71 -23.13 -11.89
C GLY A 291 2.93 -22.91 -12.77
N LEU A 292 2.88 -21.98 -13.73
CA LEU A 292 4.05 -21.62 -14.53
C LEU A 292 5.13 -20.94 -13.68
N ARG A 293 4.75 -20.01 -12.80
CA ARG A 293 5.68 -19.32 -11.90
C ARG A 293 6.38 -20.33 -10.99
N HIS A 294 5.62 -21.28 -10.42
CA HIS A 294 6.16 -22.42 -9.68
C HIS A 294 7.14 -23.26 -10.49
N SER A 295 6.77 -23.62 -11.72
CA SER A 295 7.61 -24.41 -12.63
C SER A 295 8.92 -23.68 -12.98
N HIS A 296 8.89 -22.35 -13.15
CA HIS A 296 10.09 -21.54 -13.38
C HIS A 296 11.05 -21.57 -12.18
N HIS A 297 10.52 -21.36 -10.98
CA HIS A 297 11.32 -21.41 -9.75
C HIS A 297 11.97 -22.79 -9.56
N LYS A 298 11.24 -23.86 -9.88
CA LYS A 298 11.76 -25.23 -9.88
C LYS A 298 12.84 -25.49 -10.92
N ALA A 299 12.70 -24.94 -12.13
CA ALA A 299 13.62 -25.18 -13.22
C ALA A 299 14.96 -24.44 -13.07
N ASN A 300 14.99 -23.33 -12.33
CA ASN A 300 16.13 -22.40 -12.32
C ASN A 300 16.80 -22.23 -10.94
N GLY A 301 16.33 -22.92 -9.90
CA GLY A 301 16.93 -22.84 -8.56
C GLY A 301 18.00 -23.88 -8.26
N PRO A 302 18.69 -23.78 -7.10
CA PRO A 302 19.85 -24.61 -6.73
C PRO A 302 19.51 -26.07 -6.36
N GLY A 303 18.26 -26.51 -6.54
CA GLY A 303 17.77 -27.84 -6.18
C GLY A 303 17.03 -27.86 -4.84
N LYS A 304 16.01 -28.72 -4.74
CA LYS A 304 15.10 -28.76 -3.58
C LYS A 304 15.86 -29.05 -2.29
N GLY A 305 15.66 -28.20 -1.28
CA GLY A 305 16.25 -28.34 0.05
C GLY A 305 17.64 -27.73 0.21
N VAL A 306 18.24 -27.19 -0.85
CA VAL A 306 19.51 -26.50 -0.77
C VAL A 306 19.34 -25.15 -0.09
N TYR A 307 20.19 -24.84 0.87
CA TYR A 307 20.25 -23.54 1.52
C TYR A 307 21.11 -22.59 0.69
N HIS A 308 20.64 -21.37 0.51
CA HIS A 308 21.33 -20.32 -0.24
C HIS A 308 20.91 -18.94 0.25
N PRO A 309 21.69 -17.88 -0.07
CA PRO A 309 21.39 -16.53 0.40
C PRO A 309 19.97 -16.10 0.02
N PHE A 310 19.26 -15.46 0.95
CA PHE A 310 17.93 -14.91 0.69
C PHE A 310 17.89 -14.02 -0.56
N GLU A 311 18.93 -13.22 -0.78
CA GLU A 311 19.05 -12.37 -1.95
C GLU A 311 19.05 -13.18 -3.28
N ALA A 312 19.68 -14.35 -3.31
CA ALA A 312 19.65 -15.21 -4.49
C ALA A 312 18.25 -15.79 -4.75
N GLU A 313 17.50 -16.12 -3.70
CA GLU A 313 16.10 -16.55 -3.81
C GLU A 313 15.20 -15.40 -4.27
N VAL A 314 15.44 -14.17 -3.82
CA VAL A 314 14.75 -12.95 -4.27
C VAL A 314 14.96 -12.72 -5.77
N THR A 315 16.21 -12.75 -6.25
CA THR A 315 16.51 -12.60 -7.68
C THR A 315 15.86 -13.71 -8.51
N LEU A 316 15.92 -14.97 -8.05
CA LEU A 316 15.29 -16.10 -8.73
C LEU A 316 13.76 -15.93 -8.82
N ALA A 317 13.13 -15.52 -7.72
CA ALA A 317 11.69 -15.30 -7.64
C ALA A 317 11.24 -14.15 -8.55
N ALA A 318 11.98 -13.03 -8.53
CA ALA A 318 11.70 -11.87 -9.37
C ALA A 318 11.87 -12.18 -10.86
N ALA A 319 12.92 -12.90 -11.25
CA ALA A 319 13.14 -13.34 -12.62
C ALA A 319 12.00 -14.24 -13.12
N GLY A 320 11.55 -15.19 -12.28
CA GLY A 320 10.42 -16.05 -12.63
C GLY A 320 9.09 -15.31 -12.79
N ALA A 321 8.85 -14.30 -11.96
CA ALA A 321 7.70 -13.42 -12.13
C ALA A 321 7.80 -12.60 -13.43
N ALA A 322 8.97 -12.00 -13.72
CA ALA A 322 9.18 -11.22 -14.94
C ALA A 322 9.00 -12.06 -16.22
N GLU A 323 9.45 -13.32 -16.23
CA GLU A 323 9.29 -14.23 -17.37
C GLU A 323 7.83 -14.66 -17.56
N VAL A 324 7.18 -15.15 -16.50
CA VAL A 324 5.80 -15.68 -16.61
C VAL A 324 4.79 -14.58 -16.87
N PHE A 325 5.04 -13.37 -16.36
CA PHE A 325 4.16 -12.21 -16.51
C PHE A 325 4.77 -11.13 -17.42
N LYS A 326 5.60 -11.53 -18.39
CA LYS A 326 6.25 -10.66 -19.37
C LYS A 326 5.36 -9.55 -19.93
N GLY A 327 4.11 -9.83 -20.29
CA GLY A 327 3.23 -8.80 -20.87
C GLY A 327 2.63 -7.82 -19.86
N SER A 328 2.72 -8.09 -18.56
CA SER A 328 2.52 -7.09 -17.50
C SER A 328 3.67 -6.09 -17.47
N GLY A 329 4.86 -6.52 -17.93
CA GLY A 329 6.09 -5.75 -18.08
C GLY A 329 6.62 -5.17 -16.77
N CYS A 330 6.43 -5.89 -15.67
CA CYS A 330 6.92 -5.53 -14.36
C CYS A 330 8.45 -5.40 -14.36
N SER A 331 8.98 -4.39 -13.68
CA SER A 331 10.41 -4.25 -13.46
C SER A 331 10.90 -5.34 -12.51
N GLN A 332 11.82 -6.19 -12.96
CA GLN A 332 12.43 -7.21 -12.09
C GLN A 332 13.04 -6.55 -10.84
N SER A 333 13.79 -5.47 -11.02
CA SER A 333 14.38 -4.71 -9.90
C SER A 333 13.33 -4.13 -8.94
N CYS A 334 12.15 -3.76 -9.43
CA CYS A 334 11.05 -3.37 -8.54
C CYS A 334 10.49 -4.55 -7.75
N ILE A 335 10.34 -5.72 -8.37
CA ILE A 335 9.87 -6.92 -7.67
C ILE A 335 10.89 -7.32 -6.59
N GLU A 336 12.19 -7.27 -6.88
CA GLU A 336 13.25 -7.50 -5.89
C GLU A 336 13.13 -6.54 -4.71
N ASP A 337 12.99 -5.24 -4.97
CA ASP A 337 12.83 -4.22 -3.92
C ASP A 337 11.58 -4.46 -3.06
N GLN A 338 10.45 -4.84 -3.69
CA GLN A 338 9.22 -5.19 -2.97
C GLN A 338 9.39 -6.46 -2.11
N LEU A 339 10.14 -7.46 -2.60
CA LEU A 339 10.44 -8.66 -1.83
C LEU A 339 11.36 -8.36 -0.65
N ARG A 340 12.43 -7.57 -0.84
CA ARG A 340 13.31 -7.12 0.26
C ARG A 340 12.51 -6.33 1.28
N GLN A 341 11.75 -5.33 0.85
CA GLN A 341 10.98 -4.48 1.75
C GLN A 341 9.90 -5.27 2.50
N GLY A 342 9.18 -6.16 1.81
CA GLY A 342 8.08 -6.90 2.41
C GLY A 342 8.52 -8.04 3.33
N HIS A 343 9.76 -8.52 3.22
CA HIS A 343 10.35 -9.45 4.20
C HIS A 343 11.12 -8.72 5.32
N LYS A 344 11.13 -7.38 5.36
CA LYS A 344 11.83 -6.63 6.39
C LYS A 344 11.19 -6.88 7.75
N GLY A 345 12.01 -7.26 8.74
CA GLY A 345 11.54 -7.58 10.09
C GLY A 345 10.95 -8.98 10.25
N MET A 346 10.86 -9.77 9.18
CA MET A 346 10.45 -11.18 9.21
C MET A 346 11.62 -12.13 9.52
N GLY A 347 12.84 -11.65 9.37
CA GLY A 347 14.07 -12.38 9.61
C GLY A 347 15.28 -11.57 9.19
N SER A 348 16.45 -12.18 9.31
CA SER A 348 17.72 -11.58 8.92
C SER A 348 17.98 -11.83 7.43
N GLN A 349 17.89 -10.77 6.61
CA GLN A 349 17.97 -10.89 5.14
C GLN A 349 19.39 -11.17 4.61
N ASP A 350 20.40 -11.07 5.47
CA ASP A 350 21.78 -11.50 5.23
C ASP A 350 21.98 -13.01 5.43
N ARG A 351 20.93 -13.74 5.81
CA ARG A 351 20.97 -15.18 6.09
C ARG A 351 20.35 -16.01 4.98
N ASP A 352 20.69 -17.28 4.99
CA ASP A 352 20.19 -18.23 4.02
C ASP A 352 18.72 -18.56 4.25
N VAL A 353 18.06 -18.94 3.16
CA VAL A 353 16.76 -19.61 3.13
C VAL A 353 16.92 -20.95 2.43
N LYS A 354 15.94 -21.83 2.60
CA LYS A 354 15.94 -23.14 1.96
C LYS A 354 15.20 -23.07 0.63
N HIS A 355 15.84 -23.35 -0.50
CA HIS A 355 15.16 -23.41 -1.78
C HIS A 355 14.08 -24.50 -1.79
N SER A 356 12.81 -24.08 -1.87
CA SER A 356 11.64 -24.97 -1.70
C SER A 356 10.72 -24.94 -2.92
N PRO A 357 11.21 -25.42 -4.08
CA PRO A 357 10.46 -25.35 -5.32
C PRO A 357 9.27 -26.29 -5.29
N SER A 358 8.25 -25.91 -6.04
CA SER A 358 7.12 -26.79 -6.32
C SER A 358 6.61 -26.53 -7.74
N GLY A 359 5.64 -27.31 -8.19
CA GLY A 359 5.12 -27.25 -9.55
C GLY A 359 5.70 -28.28 -10.51
N SER A 360 5.28 -28.16 -11.77
CA SER A 360 5.54 -29.13 -12.82
C SER A 360 7.01 -29.09 -13.26
N THR A 361 7.54 -30.24 -13.65
CA THR A 361 8.85 -30.29 -14.32
C THR A 361 8.65 -29.83 -15.76
N MET A 362 9.25 -28.69 -16.13
CA MET A 362 9.12 -28.07 -17.45
C MET A 362 10.46 -27.46 -17.87
N SER A 363 10.73 -27.44 -19.18
CA SER A 363 11.85 -26.67 -19.72
C SER A 363 11.54 -25.17 -19.71
N ASN A 364 12.57 -24.32 -19.71
CA ASN A 364 12.37 -22.87 -19.84
C ASN A 364 11.63 -22.53 -21.15
N GLN A 365 11.88 -23.26 -22.24
CA GLN A 365 11.17 -23.05 -23.51
C GLN A 365 9.67 -23.34 -23.39
N ASP A 366 9.27 -24.38 -22.66
CA ASP A 366 7.86 -24.70 -22.44
C ASP A 366 7.17 -23.66 -21.54
N ILE A 367 7.90 -23.16 -20.54
CA ILE A 367 7.42 -22.10 -19.64
C ILE A 367 7.16 -20.83 -20.45
N SER A 368 8.16 -20.36 -21.21
CA SER A 368 8.04 -19.15 -22.04
C SER A 368 6.94 -19.27 -23.08
N SER A 369 6.83 -20.43 -23.75
CA SER A 369 5.80 -20.67 -24.77
C SER A 369 4.39 -20.63 -24.18
N ARG A 370 4.18 -21.23 -23.00
CA ARG A 370 2.89 -21.20 -22.31
C ARG A 370 2.57 -19.82 -21.72
N ALA A 371 3.56 -19.12 -21.17
CA ALA A 371 3.38 -17.75 -20.69
C ALA A 371 3.01 -16.79 -21.84
N GLN A 372 3.62 -16.97 -23.01
CA GLN A 372 3.30 -16.22 -24.22
C GLN A 372 1.87 -16.51 -24.71
N ALA A 373 1.40 -17.76 -24.59
CA ALA A 373 0.03 -18.14 -24.96
C ALA A 373 -1.06 -17.54 -24.05
N TYR A 374 -0.69 -16.94 -22.90
CA TYR A 374 -1.61 -16.16 -22.08
C TYR A 374 -1.67 -14.69 -22.47
N GLN A 375 -0.69 -14.18 -23.21
CA GLN A 375 -0.68 -12.78 -23.62
C GLN A 375 -1.71 -12.54 -24.72
N PRO A 376 -2.38 -11.37 -24.75
CA PRO A 376 -3.25 -11.02 -25.87
C PRO A 376 -2.43 -11.01 -27.16
N GLU A 377 -3.03 -11.49 -28.26
CA GLU A 377 -2.39 -11.41 -29.57
C GLU A 377 -2.14 -9.93 -29.91
N VAL A 378 -0.88 -9.59 -30.21
CA VAL A 378 -0.54 -8.26 -30.71
C VAL A 378 -1.07 -8.18 -32.13
N VAL A 379 -2.31 -7.70 -32.28
CA VAL A 379 -2.80 -7.27 -33.60
C VAL A 379 -2.04 -6.00 -33.94
N LEU A 380 -0.94 -6.15 -34.67
CA LEU A 380 -0.27 -5.04 -35.35
C LEU A 380 -1.33 -4.42 -36.29
N ARG A 381 -1.88 -3.28 -35.88
CA ARG A 381 -2.72 -2.43 -36.73
C ARG A 381 -1.86 -1.35 -37.37
#